data_AF-A0A946U801-F1
#
_entry.id   AF-A0A946U801-F1
#
_cell.length_a   1.000
_cell.length_b   1.000
_cell.length_c   1.000
_cell.angle_alpha   90.00
_cell.angle_beta   90.00
_cell.angle_gamma   90.00
#
_symmetry.space_group_name_H-M   'P 1'
#
loop_
_entity.id
_entity.type
_entity.pdbx_description
1 polymer ?
#
loop_
_entity_poly.entity_id
_entity_poly.type
_entity_poly.pdbx_seq_one_letter_code
_entity_poly.pdbx_strand_id
1 'polypeptide(L)'
;MKKILSLTFIVLLLPSMAFAGACPMLTSQVEDKIATLDQAKYATLITAALMLHEEGVKAHGSGDHGMSEVYLNGALRLLDV
;
A
#
# COMPACT_ATOMS: atom_id res chain seq x y z
N MET A 1 19.97 16.55 -34.06
CA MET A 1 20.11 15.17 -33.54
C MET A 1 20.36 15.09 -32.03
N LYS A 2 21.10 16.02 -31.40
CA LYS A 2 21.37 16.02 -29.94
C LYS A 2 20.14 16.10 -29.02
N LYS A 3 19.01 16.69 -29.46
CA LYS A 3 17.81 16.89 -28.62
C LYS A 3 16.92 15.64 -28.46
N ILE A 4 17.06 14.65 -29.34
CA ILE A 4 16.22 13.44 -29.34
C ILE A 4 16.69 12.49 -28.24
N LEU A 5 18.02 12.40 -28.03
CA LEU A 5 18.64 11.58 -26.99
C LEU A 5 18.23 11.99 -25.56
N SER A 6 18.01 13.30 -25.35
CA SER A 6 17.60 13.83 -24.05
C SER A 6 16.15 13.51 -23.71
N LEU A 7 15.26 13.40 -24.71
CA LEU A 7 13.85 13.12 -24.52
C LEU A 7 13.61 11.62 -24.21
N THR A 8 14.37 10.73 -24.86
CA THR A 8 14.33 9.28 -24.59
C THR A 8 14.77 8.92 -23.17
N PHE A 9 15.69 9.68 -22.57
CA PHE A 9 16.18 9.40 -21.21
C PHE A 9 15.13 9.72 -20.13
N ILE A 10 14.31 10.76 -20.35
CA ILE A 10 13.25 11.17 -19.42
C ILE A 10 12.13 10.13 -19.40
N VAL A 11 11.73 9.59 -20.56
CA VAL A 11 10.63 8.62 -20.67
C VAL A 11 10.98 7.28 -19.99
N LEU A 12 12.26 6.89 -19.96
CA LEU A 12 12.71 5.65 -19.33
C LEU A 12 12.72 5.69 -17.79
N LEU A 13 12.72 6.88 -17.18
CA LEU A 13 12.81 7.04 -15.71
C LEU A 13 11.45 7.29 -15.03
N LEU A 14 10.39 7.53 -15.80
CA LEU A 14 9.04 7.76 -15.29
C LEU A 14 8.36 6.52 -14.66
N PRO A 15 8.47 5.29 -15.18
CA PRO A 15 7.64 4.18 -14.70
C PRO A 15 8.02 3.67 -13.30
N SER A 16 9.26 3.91 -12.82
CA SER A 16 9.68 3.48 -11.48
C SER A 16 9.02 4.26 -10.35
N MET A 17 8.56 5.49 -10.60
CA MET A 17 8.04 6.38 -9.56
C MET A 17 6.62 6.00 -9.11
N ALA A 18 5.77 5.49 -10.02
CA ALA A 18 4.41 5.05 -9.69
C ALA A 18 4.40 3.79 -8.83
N PHE A 19 5.40 2.91 -9.00
CA PHE A 19 5.50 1.63 -8.29
C PHE A 19 5.96 1.79 -6.84
N ALA A 20 6.80 2.79 -6.55
CA ALA A 20 7.29 3.04 -5.19
C ALA A 20 6.21 3.62 -4.24
N GLY A 21 5.12 4.17 -4.78
CA GLY A 21 4.05 4.80 -4.00
C GLY A 21 2.94 3.85 -3.50
N ALA A 22 2.92 2.60 -3.97
CA ALA A 22 1.80 1.69 -3.72
C ALA A 22 1.67 1.27 -2.24
N CYS A 23 2.76 0.79 -1.61
CA CYS A 23 2.73 0.38 -0.20
C CYS A 23 2.34 1.53 0.75
N PRO A 24 2.95 2.74 0.67
CA PRO A 24 2.54 3.87 1.52
C PRO A 24 1.07 4.26 1.35
N MET A 25 0.56 4.23 0.12
CA MET A 25 -0.84 4.52 -0.16
C MET A 25 -1.78 3.50 0.47
N LEU A 26 -1.50 2.20 0.34
CA LEU A 26 -2.32 1.14 0.92
C LEU A 26 -2.30 1.17 2.46
N THR A 27 -1.13 1.42 3.06
CA THR A 27 -1.00 1.64 4.51
C THR A 27 -1.94 2.74 4.99
N SER A 28 -1.87 3.93 4.38
CA SER A 28 -2.73 5.06 4.73
C SER A 28 -4.22 4.70 4.60
N GLN A 29 -4.62 4.01 3.53
CA GLN A 29 -6.02 3.63 3.34
C GLN A 29 -6.53 2.67 4.43
N VAL A 30 -5.69 1.75 4.91
CA VAL A 30 -6.05 0.85 6.02
C VAL A 30 -6.24 1.64 7.30
N GLU A 31 -5.29 2.53 7.62
CA GLU A 31 -5.35 3.39 8.81
C GLU A 31 -6.59 4.30 8.79
N ASP A 32 -6.88 4.92 7.66
CA ASP A 32 -8.06 5.79 7.47
C ASP A 32 -9.38 5.02 7.64
N LYS A 33 -9.49 3.81 7.09
CA LYS A 33 -10.68 2.96 7.27
C LYS A 33 -10.86 2.54 8.72
N ILE A 34 -9.78 2.17 9.41
CA ILE A 34 -9.83 1.82 10.83
C ILE A 34 -10.28 3.03 11.67
N ALA A 35 -9.75 4.21 11.40
CA ALA A 35 -10.08 5.42 12.14
C ALA A 35 -11.55 5.85 11.98
N THR A 36 -12.19 5.47 10.88
CA THR A 36 -13.57 5.89 10.54
C THR A 36 -14.64 4.86 10.89
N LEU A 37 -14.28 3.58 10.99
CA LEU A 37 -15.23 2.51 11.34
C LEU A 37 -15.65 2.55 12.82
N ASP A 38 -16.90 2.14 13.08
CA ASP A 38 -17.39 1.93 14.44
C ASP A 38 -16.63 0.76 15.11
N GLN A 39 -15.77 1.13 16.06
CA GLN A 39 -14.88 0.22 16.76
C GLN A 39 -15.63 -0.84 17.59
N ALA A 40 -16.80 -0.50 18.13
CA ALA A 40 -17.58 -1.45 18.94
C ALA A 40 -18.31 -2.45 18.03
N LYS A 41 -18.84 -1.98 16.90
CA LYS A 41 -19.59 -2.82 15.95
C LYS A 41 -18.69 -3.78 15.17
N TYR A 42 -17.49 -3.36 14.79
CA TYR A 42 -16.60 -4.10 13.88
C TYR A 42 -15.28 -4.57 14.52
N ALA A 43 -15.20 -4.65 15.85
CA ALA A 43 -13.99 -4.95 16.61
C ALA A 43 -13.15 -6.13 16.07
N THR A 44 -13.81 -7.24 15.71
CA THR A 44 -13.13 -8.44 15.19
C THR A 44 -12.48 -8.20 13.82
N LEU A 45 -13.18 -7.51 12.91
CA LEU A 45 -12.67 -7.19 11.58
C LEU A 45 -11.53 -6.18 11.66
N ILE A 46 -11.67 -5.15 12.51
CA ILE A 46 -10.62 -4.15 12.76
C ILE A 46 -9.37 -4.84 13.34
N THR A 47 -9.52 -5.75 14.30
CA THR A 47 -8.39 -6.49 14.88
C THR A 47 -7.68 -7.34 13.83
N ALA A 48 -8.43 -8.04 12.97
CA ALA A 48 -7.85 -8.84 11.89
C ALA A 48 -7.15 -7.96 10.83
N ALA A 49 -7.73 -6.81 10.50
CA ALA A 49 -7.11 -5.85 9.59
C ALA A 49 -5.83 -5.25 10.18
N LEU A 50 -5.77 -4.97 11.48
CA LEU A 50 -4.57 -4.49 12.18
C LEU A 50 -3.44 -5.53 12.13
N MET A 51 -3.75 -6.82 12.32
CA MET A 51 -2.73 -7.88 12.19
C MET A 51 -2.16 -7.95 10.77
N LEU A 52 -3.02 -7.86 9.75
CA LEU A 52 -2.58 -7.81 8.35
C LEU A 52 -1.82 -6.51 8.03
N HIS A 53 -2.22 -5.39 8.63
CA HIS A 53 -1.50 -4.12 8.49
C HIS A 53 -0.07 -4.23 9.02
N GLU A 54 0.13 -4.79 10.21
CA GLU A 54 1.44 -4.97 10.83
C GLU A 54 2.35 -5.89 9.98
N GLU A 55 1.83 -7.03 9.53
CA GLU A 55 2.58 -7.93 8.63
C GLU A 55 2.88 -7.26 7.27
N GLY A 56 1.97 -6.42 6.77
CA GLY A 56 2.17 -5.60 5.57
C GLY A 56 3.32 -4.61 5.73
N VAL A 57 3.36 -3.86 6.84
CA VAL A 57 4.45 -2.91 7.16
C VAL A 57 5.78 -3.64 7.37
N LYS A 58 5.76 -4.80 8.02
CA LYS A 58 6.95 -5.62 8.22
C LYS A 58 7.52 -6.16 6.90
N ALA A 59 6.67 -6.66 6.00
CA ALA A 59 7.07 -7.12 4.67
C ALA A 59 7.67 -5.96 3.84
N HIS A 60 7.09 -4.76 3.92
CA HIS A 60 7.68 -3.57 3.31
C HIS A 60 9.07 -3.28 3.87
N GLY A 61 9.23 -3.29 5.19
CA GLY A 61 10.51 -3.05 5.88
C GLY A 61 11.59 -4.07 5.53
N SER A 62 11.22 -5.30 5.15
CA SER A 62 12.16 -6.33 4.65
C SER A 62 12.41 -6.27 3.15
N GLY A 63 11.79 -5.33 2.42
CA GLY A 63 11.89 -5.20 0.96
C GLY A 63 10.98 -6.13 0.16
N ASP A 64 10.10 -6.90 0.81
CA ASP A 64 9.11 -7.74 0.14
C ASP A 64 7.83 -6.94 -0.13
N HIS A 65 7.93 -6.04 -1.11
CA HIS A 65 6.83 -5.17 -1.51
C HIS A 65 5.61 -5.96 -2.01
N GLY A 66 5.82 -7.10 -2.68
CA GLY A 66 4.73 -7.95 -3.15
C GLY A 66 3.90 -8.50 -1.99
N MET A 67 4.55 -9.04 -0.96
CA MET A 67 3.84 -9.52 0.22
C MET A 67 3.22 -8.40 1.04
N SER A 68 3.87 -7.23 1.11
CA SER A 68 3.28 -6.04 1.73
C SER A 68 1.94 -5.70 1.11
N GLU A 69 1.87 -5.63 -0.22
CA GLU A 69 0.61 -5.35 -0.93
C GLU A 69 -0.45 -6.43 -0.72
N VAL A 70 -0.06 -7.72 -0.67
CA VAL A 70 -0.99 -8.82 -0.39
C VAL A 70 -1.65 -8.64 0.98
N TYR A 71 -0.86 -8.38 2.02
CA TYR A 71 -1.38 -8.20 3.37
C TYR A 71 -2.24 -6.93 3.49
N LEU A 72 -1.78 -5.79 2.98
CA LEU A 72 -2.50 -4.53 3.06
C LEU A 72 -3.82 -4.57 2.27
N ASN A 73 -3.86 -5.18 1.08
CA ASN A 73 -5.12 -5.41 0.36
C ASN A 73 -6.03 -6.40 1.09
N GLY A 74 -5.47 -7.39 1.78
CA GLY A 74 -6.23 -8.27 2.67
C GLY A 74 -6.93 -7.50 3.79
N ALA A 75 -6.21 -6.58 4.44
CA ALA A 75 -6.76 -5.69 5.47
C ALA A 75 -7.90 -4.83 4.89
N LEU A 76 -7.71 -4.20 3.73
CA LEU A 76 -8.75 -3.40 3.08
C LEU A 76 -10.03 -4.18 2.77
N ARG A 77 -9.91 -5.45 2.35
CA ARG A 77 -11.07 -6.33 2.09
C ARG A 77 -11.83 -6.67 3.37
N LEU A 78 -11.14 -6.85 4.49
CA LEU A 78 -11.81 -7.07 5.79
C LEU A 78 -12.59 -5.84 6.27
N LEU A 79 -12.12 -4.65 5.90
CA LEU A 79 -12.68 -3.35 6.28
C LEU A 79 -13.67 -2.79 5.25
N ASP A 80 -14.12 -3.60 4.30
CA ASP A 80 -15.10 -3.21 3.28
C ASP A 80 -16.53 -3.59 3.74
N VAL A 81 -16.97 -2.95 4.84
CA VAL A 81 -18.19 -3.29 5.62
C VAL A 81 -19.02 -2.07 6.05
#